data_AF-A0A8C0KIM4-F1
#
_entry.id   AF-A0A8C0KIM4-F1
#
_cell.length_a   1.000
_cell.length_b   1.000
_cell.length_c   1.000
_cell.angle_alpha   90.00
_cell.angle_beta   90.00
_cell.angle_gamma   90.00
#
_symmetry.space_group_name_H-M   'P 1'
#
loop_
_entity.id
_entity.type
_entity.pdbx_description
1 polymer ?
#
loop_
_entity_poly.entity_id
_entity_poly.type
_entity_poly.pdbx_seq_one_letter_code
_entity_poly.pdbx_strand_id
1 'polypeptide(L)'
;LTFLTQTQAVGPPALLPLYFQWYIFYFVIQRKKWVDLAWMMTFYARIFLTYVPFLGLKGVLGLFFMVRFLESIWFVWVTQMNHIPMHIDYDRNMDWVSTQLRATCNVHRSAFNDWFSGHLNFQIEHHLFPTMPRHNYHKVAPLVQSLCAKHGIEYQSKPLLSAFMPPPPSVRDAYLHL
;
A
#
# COMPACT_ATOMS: atom_id res chain seq x y z
N LEU A 1 -9.02 8.64 -3.46
CA LEU A 1 -9.09 9.11 -2.06
C LEU A 1 -10.44 8.79 -1.43
N THR A 2 -11.56 9.18 -2.04
CA THR A 2 -12.91 8.88 -1.56
C THR A 2 -13.22 7.39 -1.43
N PHE A 3 -12.67 6.53 -2.30
CA PHE A 3 -12.91 5.08 -2.23
C PHE A 3 -12.23 4.45 -1.00
N LEU A 4 -11.03 4.89 -0.61
CA LEU A 4 -10.30 4.32 0.53
C LEU A 4 -10.84 4.83 1.87
N THR A 5 -11.26 6.10 1.93
CA THR A 5 -11.94 6.66 3.11
C THR A 5 -13.39 6.16 3.23
N GLN A 6 -14.11 5.94 2.13
CA GLN A 6 -15.45 5.31 2.17
C GLN A 6 -15.41 3.80 2.41
N THR A 7 -14.35 3.08 2.01
CA THR A 7 -14.23 1.65 2.37
C THR A 7 -14.05 1.42 3.87
N GLN A 8 -13.70 2.46 4.65
CA GLN A 8 -13.77 2.40 6.11
C GLN A 8 -15.22 2.41 6.63
N ALA A 9 -16.19 2.86 5.83
CA ALA A 9 -17.60 2.98 6.20
C ALA A 9 -18.53 1.95 5.52
N VAL A 10 -18.15 1.38 4.38
CA VAL A 10 -19.09 0.61 3.52
C VAL A 10 -18.77 -0.91 3.44
N GLY A 11 -17.69 -1.38 4.07
CA GLY A 11 -17.51 -2.82 4.30
C GLY A 11 -16.44 -3.09 5.33
N PRO A 12 -16.61 -4.06 6.27
CA PRO A 12 -15.52 -4.42 7.15
C PRO A 12 -14.31 -4.82 6.28
N PRO A 13 -13.07 -4.47 6.67
CA PRO A 13 -11.84 -4.84 5.95
C PRO A 13 -11.79 -6.30 5.51
N ALA A 14 -12.52 -7.18 6.19
CA ALA A 14 -12.72 -8.59 5.85
C ALA A 14 -13.35 -8.86 4.47
N LEU A 15 -14.15 -7.95 3.89
CA LEU A 15 -14.88 -8.20 2.62
C LEU A 15 -14.10 -7.77 1.37
N LEU A 16 -13.11 -6.88 1.51
CA LEU A 16 -12.26 -6.43 0.39
C LEU A 16 -11.62 -7.59 -0.38
N PRO A 17 -11.03 -8.62 0.26
CA PRO A 17 -10.43 -9.74 -0.47
C PRO A 17 -11.46 -10.62 -1.15
N LEU A 18 -12.65 -10.81 -0.56
CA LEU A 18 -13.72 -11.58 -1.20
C LEU A 18 -14.22 -10.86 -2.46
N TYR A 19 -14.40 -9.55 -2.36
CA TYR A 19 -14.74 -8.70 -3.50
C TYR A 19 -13.65 -8.76 -4.59
N PHE A 20 -12.38 -8.53 -4.24
CA PHE A 20 -11.29 -8.59 -5.21
C PHE A 20 -11.14 -9.97 -5.82
N GLN A 21 -11.25 -11.03 -5.02
CA GLN A 21 -11.15 -12.41 -5.50
C GLN A 21 -12.23 -12.70 -6.53
N TRP A 22 -13.49 -12.36 -6.22
CA TRP A 22 -14.59 -12.49 -7.16
C TRP A 22 -14.38 -11.61 -8.40
N TYR A 23 -13.98 -10.35 -8.21
CA TYR A 23 -13.77 -9.40 -9.30
C TYR A 23 -12.66 -9.83 -10.26
N ILE A 24 -11.57 -10.44 -9.76
CA ILE A 24 -10.49 -10.96 -10.60
C ILE A 24 -11.02 -12.08 -11.50
N PHE A 25 -11.79 -13.04 -10.96
CA PHE A 25 -12.40 -14.08 -11.78
C PHE A 25 -13.39 -13.50 -12.79
N TYR A 26 -14.26 -12.59 -12.36
CA TYR A 26 -15.18 -11.87 -13.23
C TYR A 26 -14.43 -11.17 -14.37
N PHE A 27 -13.40 -10.38 -14.05
CA PHE A 27 -12.59 -9.63 -15.00
C PHE A 27 -11.90 -10.55 -16.01
N VAL A 28 -11.25 -11.62 -15.56
CA VAL A 28 -10.52 -12.55 -16.42
C VAL A 28 -11.46 -13.26 -17.39
N ILE A 29 -12.64 -13.68 -16.93
CA ILE A 29 -13.67 -14.31 -17.77
C ILE A 29 -14.23 -13.29 -18.78
N GLN A 30 -14.64 -12.10 -18.32
CA GLN A 30 -15.21 -11.05 -19.18
C GLN A 30 -14.22 -10.57 -20.25
N ARG A 31 -12.94 -10.47 -19.90
CA ARG A 31 -11.87 -10.04 -20.83
C ARG A 31 -11.28 -11.20 -21.63
N LYS A 32 -11.83 -12.41 -21.49
CA LYS A 32 -11.41 -13.64 -22.20
C LYS A 32 -9.92 -13.94 -22.05
N LYS A 33 -9.36 -13.65 -20.86
CA LYS A 33 -7.96 -13.90 -20.55
C LYS A 33 -7.75 -15.37 -20.14
N TRP A 34 -7.94 -16.28 -21.09
CA TRP A 34 -7.97 -17.72 -20.81
C TRP A 34 -6.66 -18.29 -20.28
N VAL A 35 -5.52 -17.73 -20.71
CA VAL A 35 -4.19 -18.14 -20.21
C VAL A 35 -4.05 -17.76 -18.73
N ASP A 36 -4.43 -16.53 -18.36
CA ASP A 36 -4.43 -16.09 -16.97
C ASP A 36 -5.39 -16.94 -16.12
N LEU A 37 -6.59 -17.25 -16.66
CA LEU A 37 -7.55 -18.13 -15.98
C LEU A 37 -6.97 -19.52 -15.73
N ALA A 38 -6.30 -20.10 -16.73
CA ALA A 38 -5.69 -21.42 -16.60
C ALA A 38 -4.63 -21.41 -15.49
N TRP A 39 -3.75 -20.41 -15.45
CA TRP A 39 -2.75 -20.27 -14.37
C TRP A 39 -3.38 -20.09 -13.00
N MET A 40 -4.44 -19.28 -12.89
CA MET A 40 -5.20 -19.13 -11.65
C MET A 40 -5.78 -20.47 -11.19
N MET A 41 -6.43 -21.21 -12.09
CA MET A 41 -7.02 -22.52 -11.77
C MET A 41 -5.95 -23.54 -11.36
N THR A 42 -4.79 -23.56 -12.03
CA THR A 42 -3.65 -24.39 -11.62
C THR A 42 -3.15 -24.04 -10.22
N PHE A 43 -3.10 -22.75 -9.87
CA PHE A 43 -2.74 -22.32 -8.52
C PHE A 43 -3.70 -22.89 -7.47
N TYR A 44 -5.02 -22.73 -7.65
CA TYR A 44 -5.99 -23.30 -6.71
C TYR A 44 -5.93 -24.82 -6.67
N ALA A 45 -5.88 -25.49 -7.83
CA ALA A 45 -5.75 -26.94 -7.91
C ALA A 45 -4.52 -27.43 -7.11
N ARG A 46 -3.37 -26.75 -7.25
CA ARG A 46 -2.15 -27.10 -6.50
C ARG A 46 -2.33 -26.93 -4.99
N ILE A 47 -2.98 -25.85 -4.54
CA ILE A 47 -3.30 -25.65 -3.12
C ILE A 47 -4.16 -26.80 -2.60
N PHE A 48 -5.27 -27.13 -3.28
CA PHE A 48 -6.15 -28.22 -2.83
C PHE A 48 -5.45 -29.57 -2.86
N LEU A 49 -4.76 -29.92 -3.95
CA LEU A 49 -4.04 -31.20 -4.06
C LEU A 49 -2.93 -31.34 -3.03
N THR A 50 -2.25 -30.25 -2.68
CA THR A 50 -1.17 -30.26 -1.69
C THR A 50 -1.71 -30.39 -0.27
N TYR A 51 -2.75 -29.64 0.10
CA TYR A 51 -3.15 -29.52 1.50
C TYR A 51 -4.34 -30.40 1.92
N VAL A 52 -5.20 -30.84 0.99
CA VAL A 52 -6.36 -31.69 1.33
C VAL A 52 -5.96 -33.01 2.00
N PRO A 53 -4.90 -33.73 1.56
CA PRO A 53 -4.47 -34.95 2.24
C PRO A 53 -4.08 -34.77 3.71
N PHE A 54 -3.67 -33.56 4.11
CA PHE A 54 -3.19 -33.27 5.47
C PHE A 54 -4.26 -32.63 6.35
N LEU A 55 -5.11 -31.77 5.77
CA LEU A 55 -6.06 -30.94 6.53
C LEU A 55 -7.53 -31.31 6.28
N GLY A 56 -7.80 -32.16 5.29
CA GLY A 56 -9.14 -32.39 4.75
C GLY A 56 -9.71 -31.15 4.06
N LEU A 57 -10.83 -31.30 3.36
CA LEU A 57 -11.45 -30.21 2.60
C LEU A 57 -11.81 -29.00 3.50
N LYS A 58 -12.41 -29.27 4.67
CA LYS A 58 -12.80 -28.22 5.63
C LYS A 58 -11.58 -27.47 6.17
N GLY A 59 -10.49 -28.17 6.47
CA GLY A 59 -9.25 -27.55 6.96
C GLY A 59 -8.57 -26.68 5.91
N VAL A 60 -8.54 -27.12 4.64
CA VAL A 60 -8.01 -26.30 3.54
C VAL A 60 -8.85 -25.04 3.31
N LEU A 61 -10.18 -25.15 3.33
CA LEU A 61 -11.05 -23.98 3.23
C LEU A 61 -10.82 -23.02 4.40
N GLY A 62 -10.74 -23.53 5.63
CA GLY A 62 -10.42 -22.73 6.81
C GLY A 62 -9.08 -22.01 6.71
N LEU A 63 -8.02 -22.73 6.32
CA LEU A 63 -6.69 -22.15 6.07
C LEU A 63 -6.75 -21.07 4.99
N PHE A 64 -7.44 -21.33 3.89
CA PHE A 64 -7.59 -20.37 2.80
C PHE A 64 -8.25 -19.08 3.28
N PHE A 65 -9.41 -19.16 3.95
CA PHE A 65 -10.10 -17.99 4.47
C PHE A 65 -9.28 -17.24 5.53
N MET A 66 -8.57 -17.95 6.40
CA MET A 66 -7.69 -17.34 7.39
C MET A 66 -6.57 -16.55 6.72
N VAL A 67 -5.88 -17.12 5.73
CA VAL A 67 -4.81 -16.43 4.99
C VAL A 67 -5.36 -15.20 4.27
N ARG A 68 -6.52 -15.29 3.61
CA ARG A 68 -7.14 -14.14 2.93
C ARG A 68 -7.54 -13.03 3.91
N PHE A 69 -8.01 -13.40 5.10
CA PHE A 69 -8.35 -12.45 6.15
C PHE A 69 -7.11 -11.68 6.65
N LEU A 70 -6.02 -12.40 6.95
CA LEU A 70 -4.75 -11.81 7.38
C LEU A 70 -4.13 -10.93 6.29
N GLU A 71 -4.14 -11.39 5.05
CA GLU A 71 -3.71 -10.63 3.87
C GLU A 71 -4.49 -9.32 3.74
N SER A 72 -5.82 -9.34 3.97
CA SER A 72 -6.64 -8.13 3.92
C SER A 72 -6.18 -7.06 4.89
N ILE A 73 -6.01 -7.48 6.14
CA ILE A 73 -5.61 -6.57 7.22
C ILE A 73 -4.25 -6.00 6.88
N TRP A 74 -3.30 -6.85 6.49
CA TRP A 74 -1.96 -6.43 6.07
C TRP A 74 -2.01 -5.44 4.90
N PHE A 75 -2.77 -5.74 3.84
CA PHE A 75 -2.91 -4.88 2.68
C PHE A 75 -3.51 -3.51 3.02
N VAL A 76 -4.56 -3.44 3.83
CA VAL A 76 -5.17 -2.17 4.26
C VAL A 76 -4.16 -1.32 5.04
N TRP A 77 -3.43 -1.91 5.99
CA TRP A 77 -2.42 -1.16 6.74
C TRP A 77 -1.27 -0.70 5.85
N VAL A 78 -0.76 -1.56 4.96
CA VAL A 78 0.35 -1.23 4.06
C VAL A 78 -0.02 -0.18 3.02
N THR A 79 -1.26 -0.17 2.54
CA THR A 79 -1.71 0.87 1.60
C THR A 79 -2.00 2.19 2.32
N GLN A 80 -2.56 2.14 3.53
CA GLN A 80 -2.83 3.34 4.34
C GLN A 80 -1.55 4.14 4.65
N MET A 81 -0.43 3.47 4.96
CA MET A 81 0.83 4.17 5.24
C MET A 81 1.38 4.99 4.06
N ASN A 82 0.88 4.78 2.84
CA ASN A 82 1.29 5.56 1.66
C ASN A 82 0.51 6.86 1.50
N HIS A 83 -0.52 7.07 2.32
CA HIS A 83 -1.38 8.23 2.30
C HIS A 83 -1.24 9.03 3.60
N ILE A 84 -0.01 9.22 4.08
CA ILE A 84 0.27 10.09 5.22
C ILE A 84 -0.03 11.52 4.76
N PRO A 85 -1.05 12.18 5.33
CA PRO A 85 -1.41 13.52 4.90
C PRO A 85 -0.36 14.53 5.36
N MET A 86 -0.02 15.44 4.46
CA MET A 86 0.84 16.57 4.72
C MET A 86 0.03 17.86 4.63
N HIS A 87 0.34 18.82 5.48
CA HIS A 87 -0.37 20.09 5.53
C HIS A 87 0.06 20.98 4.34
N ILE A 88 -0.82 21.09 3.34
CA ILE A 88 -0.64 21.96 2.18
C ILE A 88 -1.88 22.85 2.08
N ASP A 89 -1.73 24.12 2.45
CA ASP A 89 -2.85 25.06 2.55
C ASP A 89 -3.30 25.62 1.20
N TYR A 90 -2.32 26.05 0.40
CA TYR A 90 -2.51 26.72 -0.89
C TYR A 90 -1.28 26.49 -1.76
N ASP A 91 -1.45 26.59 -3.08
CA ASP A 91 -0.33 26.51 -4.01
C ASP A 91 0.61 27.69 -3.79
N ARG A 92 1.86 27.38 -3.43
CA ARG A 92 2.91 28.37 -3.18
C ARG A 92 3.77 28.64 -4.42
N ASN A 93 3.34 28.18 -5.61
CA ASN A 93 4.07 28.28 -6.88
C ASN A 93 5.52 27.78 -6.77
N MET A 94 5.69 26.64 -6.12
CA MET A 94 7.00 26.03 -5.92
C MET A 94 7.42 25.21 -7.13
N ASP A 95 8.73 24.98 -7.26
CA ASP A 95 9.20 23.97 -8.21
C ASP A 95 8.66 22.58 -7.86
N TRP A 96 8.65 21.71 -8.86
CA TRP A 96 8.05 20.38 -8.74
C TRP A 96 8.74 19.51 -7.67
N VAL A 97 10.07 19.55 -7.56
CA VAL A 97 10.82 18.73 -6.59
C VAL A 97 10.47 19.15 -5.17
N SER A 98 10.50 20.45 -4.91
CA SER A 98 10.16 20.99 -3.60
C SER A 98 8.69 20.72 -3.25
N THR A 99 7.79 20.75 -4.23
CA THR A 99 6.38 20.35 -4.04
C THR A 99 6.27 18.89 -3.63
N GLN A 100 6.92 17.96 -4.33
CA GLN A 100 6.89 16.53 -3.99
C GLN A 100 7.45 16.29 -2.58
N LEU A 101 8.57 16.92 -2.22
CA LEU A 101 9.21 16.78 -0.91
C LEU A 101 8.35 17.30 0.25
N ARG A 102 7.61 18.41 0.05
CA ARG A 102 6.69 18.94 1.09
C ARG A 102 5.39 18.16 1.17
N ALA A 103 4.89 17.66 0.04
CA ALA A 103 3.61 16.96 -0.04
C ALA A 103 3.69 15.48 0.37
N THR A 104 4.89 14.93 0.48
CA THR A 104 5.10 13.49 0.65
C THR A 104 5.87 13.20 1.93
N CYS A 105 5.50 12.15 2.63
CA CYS A 105 6.22 11.66 3.81
C CYS A 105 6.59 10.19 3.62
N ASN A 106 7.84 9.87 3.94
CA ASN A 106 8.30 8.49 4.02
C ASN A 106 8.00 7.87 5.39
N VAL A 107 8.08 6.55 5.45
CA VAL A 107 8.23 5.81 6.72
C VAL A 107 9.70 5.44 6.90
N HIS A 108 10.20 5.48 8.13
CA HIS A 108 11.60 5.17 8.43
C HIS A 108 12.06 3.87 7.76
N ARG A 109 13.28 3.91 7.19
CA ARG A 109 13.90 2.72 6.60
C ARG A 109 14.30 1.74 7.71
N SER A 110 14.06 0.46 7.48
CA SER A 110 14.62 -0.64 8.26
C SER A 110 14.42 -1.94 7.50
N ALA A 111 15.24 -2.96 7.78
CA ALA A 111 15.06 -4.26 7.13
C ALA A 111 13.63 -4.81 7.31
N PHE A 112 13.02 -4.56 8.48
CA PHE A 112 11.63 -4.93 8.74
C PHE A 112 10.64 -4.08 7.92
N ASN A 113 10.74 -2.74 7.95
CA ASN A 113 9.79 -1.85 7.28
C ASN A 113 9.84 -2.03 5.75
N ASP A 114 11.04 -2.20 5.20
CA ASP A 114 11.27 -2.36 3.76
C ASP A 114 10.65 -3.68 3.25
N TRP A 115 10.77 -4.76 4.03
CA TRP A 115 10.14 -6.05 3.75
C TRP A 115 8.63 -6.02 3.98
N PHE A 116 8.18 -5.56 5.16
CA PHE A 116 6.78 -5.58 5.58
C PHE A 116 5.89 -4.74 4.67
N SER A 117 6.40 -3.60 4.18
CA SER A 117 5.67 -2.73 3.25
C SER A 117 5.93 -3.04 1.77
N GLY A 118 6.88 -3.91 1.45
CA GLY A 118 7.31 -4.11 0.06
C GLY A 118 7.87 -2.84 -0.59
N HIS A 119 8.70 -2.10 0.15
CA HIS A 119 9.30 -0.81 -0.22
C HIS A 119 8.30 0.35 -0.45
N LEU A 120 7.07 0.22 0.03
CA LEU A 120 6.08 1.29 -0.04
C LEU A 120 6.37 2.43 0.96
N ASN A 121 7.29 2.22 1.92
CA ASN A 121 7.79 3.25 2.82
C ASN A 121 8.62 4.39 2.16
N PHE A 122 8.94 4.28 0.86
CA PHE A 122 9.74 5.23 0.08
C PHE A 122 8.89 6.02 -0.93
N GLN A 123 7.87 6.74 -0.45
CA GLN A 123 6.97 7.56 -1.27
C GLN A 123 7.68 8.78 -1.88
N ILE A 124 8.62 9.41 -1.17
CA ILE A 124 9.39 10.55 -1.69
C ILE A 124 10.16 10.11 -2.95
N GLU A 125 10.90 9.01 -2.88
CA GLU A 125 11.66 8.49 -4.02
C GLU A 125 10.73 8.05 -5.15
N HIS A 126 9.58 7.47 -4.82
CA HIS A 126 8.57 7.10 -5.80
C HIS A 126 8.05 8.32 -6.57
N HIS A 127 7.77 9.43 -5.89
CA HIS A 127 7.28 10.63 -6.54
C HIS A 127 8.38 11.38 -7.31
N LEU A 128 9.61 11.41 -6.79
CA LEU A 128 10.75 12.03 -7.47
C LEU A 128 11.23 11.23 -8.69
N PHE A 129 11.14 9.89 -8.63
CA PHE A 129 11.63 8.98 -9.67
C PHE A 129 10.60 7.88 -10.00
N PRO A 130 9.43 8.23 -10.56
CA PRO A 130 8.31 7.29 -10.73
C PRO A 130 8.61 6.11 -11.67
N THR A 131 9.62 6.23 -12.53
CA THR A 131 10.06 5.18 -13.45
C THR A 131 11.14 4.26 -12.84
N MET A 132 11.68 4.60 -11.67
CA MET A 132 12.74 3.82 -11.03
C MET A 132 12.16 2.55 -10.39
N PRO A 133 12.81 1.38 -10.59
CA PRO A 133 12.39 0.16 -9.91
C PRO A 133 12.44 0.30 -8.39
N ARG A 134 11.37 -0.11 -7.70
CA ARG A 134 11.20 0.06 -6.24
C ARG A 134 12.35 -0.50 -5.39
N HIS A 135 12.98 -1.58 -5.84
CA HIS A 135 14.11 -2.19 -5.14
C HIS A 135 15.37 -1.30 -5.11
N ASN A 136 15.40 -0.19 -5.86
CA ASN A 136 16.50 0.78 -5.82
C ASN A 136 16.23 1.97 -4.89
N TYR A 137 15.00 2.15 -4.40
CA TYR A 137 14.66 3.30 -3.55
C TYR A 137 15.52 3.37 -2.29
N HIS A 138 15.79 2.24 -1.62
CA HIS A 138 16.65 2.22 -0.44
C HIS A 138 18.08 2.72 -0.69
N LYS A 139 18.58 2.60 -1.92
CA LYS A 139 19.91 3.09 -2.35
C LYS A 139 19.89 4.59 -2.62
N VAL A 140 18.76 5.11 -3.11
CA VAL A 140 18.61 6.50 -3.53
C VAL A 140 18.15 7.40 -2.39
N ALA A 141 17.38 6.88 -1.44
CA ALA A 141 16.90 7.62 -0.28
C ALA A 141 18.00 8.35 0.53
N PRO A 142 19.19 7.75 0.83
CA PRO A 142 20.28 8.49 1.46
C PRO A 142 20.80 9.66 0.61
N LEU A 143 20.79 9.53 -0.72
CA LEU A 143 21.26 10.57 -1.66
C LEU A 143 20.24 11.72 -1.74
N VAL A 144 18.95 11.41 -1.77
CA VAL A 144 17.89 12.42 -1.70
C VAL A 144 17.95 13.14 -0.36
N GLN A 145 18.10 12.42 0.74
CA GLN A 145 18.22 13.00 2.08
C GLN A 145 19.44 13.92 2.20
N SER A 146 20.59 13.54 1.65
CA SER A 146 21.79 14.39 1.67
C SER A 146 21.65 15.64 0.81
N LEU A 147 20.97 15.53 -0.34
CA LEU A 147 20.65 16.67 -1.19
C LEU A 147 19.68 17.63 -0.49
N CYS A 148 18.63 17.11 0.16
CA CYS A 148 17.70 17.90 0.97
C CYS A 148 18.45 18.68 2.05
N ALA A 149 19.33 18.02 2.80
CA ALA A 149 20.16 18.66 3.83
C ALA A 149 21.07 19.76 3.26
N LYS A 150 21.71 19.53 2.11
CA LYS A 150 22.56 20.53 1.43
C LYS A 150 21.80 21.80 1.05
N HIS A 151 20.52 21.67 0.70
CA HIS A 151 19.68 22.78 0.23
C HIS A 151 18.74 23.33 1.33
N GLY A 152 18.87 22.88 2.58
CA GLY A 152 18.00 23.31 3.68
C GLY A 152 16.53 22.90 3.50
N ILE A 153 16.27 21.82 2.76
CA ILE A 153 14.94 21.27 2.55
C ILE A 153 14.73 20.13 3.56
N GLU A 154 13.56 20.10 4.18
CA GLU A 154 13.20 19.05 5.12
C GLU A 154 12.86 17.74 4.38
N TYR A 155 13.49 16.64 4.76
CA TYR A 155 13.17 15.30 4.28
C TYR A 155 12.23 14.63 5.29
N GLN A 156 10.95 14.54 4.93
CA GLN A 156 9.90 14.06 5.81
C GLN A 156 9.92 12.53 5.95
N SER A 157 10.17 12.04 7.18
CA SER A 157 10.12 10.61 7.48
C SER A 157 9.63 10.36 8.89
N LYS A 158 8.66 9.45 9.05
CA LYS A 158 8.03 9.14 10.34
C LYS A 158 8.20 7.67 10.74
N PRO A 159 8.12 7.34 12.04
CA PRO A 159 8.02 5.96 12.50
C PRO A 159 6.80 5.26 11.91
N LEU A 160 6.90 3.95 11.69
CA LEU A 160 5.84 3.13 11.10
C LEU A 160 4.52 3.25 11.88
N LEU A 161 4.57 3.23 13.21
CA LEU A 161 3.38 3.40 14.06
C LEU A 161 2.68 4.75 13.85
N SER A 162 3.45 5.82 13.60
CA SER A 162 2.88 7.14 13.32
C SER A 162 2.16 7.20 11.97
N ALA A 163 2.55 6.36 11.00
CA ALA A 163 1.84 6.25 9.72
C ALA A 163 0.47 5.56 9.84
N PHE A 164 0.26 4.80 10.92
CA PHE A 164 -0.98 4.10 11.22
C PHE A 164 -1.93 4.87 12.13
N MET A 165 -1.42 5.91 12.80
CA MET A 165 -2.25 6.75 13.65
C MET A 165 -3.07 7.73 12.80
N PRO A 166 -4.29 8.08 13.23
CA PRO A 166 -5.06 9.15 12.60
C PRO A 166 -4.24 10.44 12.56
N PRO A 167 -4.40 11.27 11.51
CA PRO A 167 -3.75 12.56 11.49
C PRO A 167 -4.20 13.42 12.68
N PRO A 168 -3.31 14.30 13.17
CA PRO A 168 -3.66 15.24 14.22
C PRO A 168 -4.84 16.13 13.77
N PRO A 169 -5.63 16.69 14.71
CA PRO A 169 -6.83 17.48 14.40
C PRO A 169 -6.56 18.59 13.37
N SER A 170 -5.43 19.29 13.47
CA SER A 170 -5.04 20.36 12.55
C SER A 170 -4.99 19.94 11.07
N VAL A 171 -4.59 18.70 10.79
CA VAL A 171 -4.55 18.15 9.43
C VAL A 171 -5.90 17.57 9.03
N ARG A 172 -6.67 17.06 9.98
CA ARG A 172 -8.01 16.49 9.74
C ARG A 172 -9.01 17.56 9.35
N ASP A 173 -9.00 18.71 10.02
CA ASP A 173 -9.96 19.78 9.81
C ASP A 173 -9.78 20.44 8.43
N ALA A 174 -8.54 20.51 7.92
CA ALA A 174 -8.24 20.96 6.56
C ALA A 174 -8.92 20.11 5.47
N TYR A 175 -9.18 18.81 5.71
CA TYR A 175 -9.92 17.96 4.77
C TYR A 175 -11.44 18.14 4.81
N LEU A 176 -11.98 18.70 5.89
CA LEU A 176 -13.43 18.91 6.05
C LEU A 176 -13.88 20.26 5.45
N HIS A 177 -12.93 21.14 5.12
CA HIS A 177 -13.18 22.46 4.55
C HIS A 177 -12.86 22.56 3.05
N LEU A 178 -12.50 21.44 2.41
CA LEU A 178 -12.40 21.26 0.96
C LEU A 178 -13.61 20.46 0.45
#